data_AF-A0A0F9ELQ1-F1
#
_entry.id   AF-A0A0F9ELQ1-F1
#
_cell.length_a   1.000
_cell.length_b   1.000
_cell.length_c   1.000
_cell.angle_alpha   90.00
_cell.angle_beta   90.00
_cell.angle_gamma   90.00
#
_symmetry.space_group_name_H-M   'P 1'
#
loop_
_entity.id
_entity.type
_entity.pdbx_description
1 polymer ?
#
loop_
_entity_poly.entity_id
_entity_poly.type
_entity_poly.pdbx_seq_one_letter_code
_entity_poly.pdbx_strand_id
1 'polypeptide(L)'
;TDQFPTDPVMCAKAMLVVLKQGGIGKGGFNFDAKLRRGSFDENDLFYAHISGMDTFARGLTAAHQIIEDGVLDHFIEKRYASYGEGIGKQIISGRESFDSLEKWILKKGEPAFKSGRQEMLENIVNSYI
;
A
#
# COMPACT_ATOMS: atom_id res chain seq x y z
N THR A 1 21.69 6.67 3.24
CA THR A 1 22.77 5.69 3.47
C THR A 1 23.01 4.85 2.23
N ASP A 2 22.05 4.83 1.29
CA ASP A 2 22.14 4.19 -0.02
C ASP A 2 22.46 2.70 0.12
N GLN A 3 21.78 2.06 1.05
CA GLN A 3 21.94 0.63 1.31
C GLN A 3 21.02 -0.15 0.37
N PHE A 4 21.44 -1.37 0.04
CA PHE A 4 20.58 -2.33 -0.62
C PHE A 4 19.34 -2.60 0.24
N PRO A 5 18.17 -2.85 -0.38
CA PRO A 5 16.96 -3.16 0.36
C PRO A 5 17.07 -4.55 0.98
N THR A 6 16.72 -4.65 2.26
CA THR A 6 16.75 -5.90 3.03
C THR A 6 15.46 -6.13 3.83
N ASP A 7 14.46 -5.25 3.68
CA ASP A 7 13.16 -5.36 4.35
C ASP A 7 12.08 -5.82 3.34
N PRO A 8 11.64 -7.09 3.41
CA PRO A 8 10.65 -7.63 2.49
C PRO A 8 9.26 -7.00 2.67
N VAL A 9 8.89 -6.56 3.88
CA VAL A 9 7.60 -5.90 4.14
C VAL A 9 7.55 -4.55 3.42
N MET A 10 8.65 -3.80 3.49
CA MET A 10 8.79 -2.53 2.76
C MET A 10 8.73 -2.76 1.24
N CYS A 11 9.48 -3.74 0.72
CA CYS A 11 9.44 -4.10 -0.68
C CYS A 11 8.03 -4.53 -1.14
N ALA A 12 7.30 -5.32 -0.34
CA ALA A 12 5.93 -5.69 -0.64
C ALA A 12 5.00 -4.48 -0.73
N LYS A 13 5.09 -3.54 0.21
CA LYS A 13 4.32 -2.29 0.15
C LYS A 13 4.62 -1.48 -1.11
N ALA A 14 5.89 -1.41 -1.53
CA ALA A 14 6.25 -0.77 -2.80
C ALA A 14 5.69 -1.53 -4.01
N MET A 15 5.76 -2.86 -4.01
CA MET A 15 5.27 -3.70 -5.12
C MET A 15 3.74 -3.67 -5.23
N LEU A 16 3.00 -3.52 -4.13
CA LEU A 16 1.55 -3.30 -4.16
C LEU A 16 1.19 -2.07 -5.01
N VAL A 17 1.94 -0.99 -4.88
CA VAL A 17 1.72 0.23 -5.67
C VAL A 17 2.04 -0.01 -7.14
N VAL A 18 3.21 -0.61 -7.41
CA VAL A 18 3.67 -0.87 -8.80
C VAL A 18 2.71 -1.80 -9.53
N LEU A 19 2.29 -2.90 -8.90
CA LEU A 19 1.34 -3.84 -9.49
C LEU A 19 -0.02 -3.18 -9.75
N LYS A 20 -0.55 -2.38 -8.81
CA LYS A 20 -1.82 -1.65 -9.00
C LYS A 20 -1.77 -0.59 -10.09
N GLN A 21 -0.58 -0.11 -10.46
CA GLN A 21 -0.37 0.81 -11.58
C GLN A 21 -0.20 0.10 -12.93
N GLY A 22 -0.27 -1.24 -12.96
CA GLY A 22 -0.04 -2.03 -14.18
C GLY A 22 1.44 -2.31 -14.46
N GLY A 23 2.31 -2.22 -13.45
CA GLY A 23 3.74 -2.48 -13.54
C GLY A 23 4.60 -1.21 -13.65
N ILE A 24 5.90 -1.39 -13.89
CA ILE A 24 6.91 -0.30 -13.91
C ILE A 24 7.09 0.36 -15.29
N GLY A 25 6.28 -0.04 -16.27
CA GLY A 25 6.33 0.49 -17.64
C GLY A 25 7.66 0.22 -18.34
N LYS A 26 8.24 1.26 -18.95
CA LYS A 26 9.53 1.17 -19.67
C LYS A 26 10.75 1.22 -18.75
N GLY A 27 10.56 1.45 -17.46
CA GLY A 27 11.63 1.52 -16.47
C GLY A 27 12.02 0.15 -15.91
N GLY A 28 12.72 0.17 -14.78
CA GLY A 28 13.10 -1.03 -14.04
C GLY A 28 13.51 -0.69 -12.61
N PHE A 29 13.79 -1.71 -11.80
CA PHE A 29 14.33 -1.53 -10.46
C PHE A 29 15.83 -1.36 -10.52
N ASN A 30 16.29 -0.12 -10.41
CA ASN A 30 17.71 0.21 -10.34
C ASN A 30 18.18 0.18 -8.88
N PHE A 31 19.24 -0.57 -8.60
CA PHE A 31 19.92 -0.51 -7.31
C PHE A 31 20.92 0.64 -7.31
N ASP A 32 20.41 1.86 -7.07
CA ASP A 32 21.24 3.01 -6.71
C ASP A 32 21.66 2.91 -5.24
N ALA A 33 22.51 1.91 -4.98
CA ALA A 33 22.92 1.48 -3.66
C ALA A 33 24.42 1.12 -3.66
N LYS A 34 25.02 1.16 -2.48
CA LYS A 34 26.44 0.89 -2.26
C LYS A 34 26.65 -0.03 -1.07
N LEU A 35 27.79 -0.72 -1.11
CA LEU A 35 28.27 -1.52 0.00
C LEU A 35 28.52 -0.64 1.22
N ARG A 36 28.47 -1.26 2.40
CA ARG A 36 28.91 -0.61 3.63
C ARG A 36 30.41 -0.33 3.53
N ARG A 37 30.88 0.74 4.17
CA ARG A 37 32.31 1.10 4.18
C ARG A 37 33.23 -0.05 4.66
N GLY A 38 32.73 -0.91 5.54
CA GLY A 38 33.48 -2.08 6.04
C GLY A 38 33.31 -3.36 5.23
N SER A 39 32.49 -3.35 4.18
CA SER A 39 32.27 -4.46 3.25
C SER A 39 33.03 -4.16 1.96
N PHE A 40 34.26 -4.66 1.87
CA PHE A 40 35.23 -4.33 0.83
C PHE A 40 35.79 -5.58 0.12
N ASP A 41 35.32 -6.77 0.48
CA ASP A 41 35.63 -7.98 -0.29
C ASP A 41 34.84 -7.95 -1.61
N GLU A 42 35.41 -8.49 -2.68
CA GLU A 42 34.72 -8.58 -3.98
C GLU A 42 33.42 -9.38 -3.86
N ASN A 43 33.38 -10.40 -2.98
CA ASN A 43 32.19 -11.19 -2.71
C ASN A 43 31.04 -10.38 -2.09
N ASP A 44 31.34 -9.29 -1.36
CA ASP A 44 30.32 -8.44 -0.74
C ASP A 44 29.42 -7.78 -1.79
N LEU A 45 29.96 -7.51 -2.99
CA LEU A 45 29.18 -6.98 -4.11
C LEU A 45 28.06 -7.95 -4.51
N PHE A 46 28.38 -9.24 -4.56
CA PHE A 46 27.42 -10.29 -4.90
C PHE A 46 26.40 -10.48 -3.78
N TYR A 47 26.84 -10.57 -2.52
CA TYR A 47 25.92 -10.70 -1.39
C TYR A 47 24.92 -9.55 -1.32
N ALA A 48 25.35 -8.32 -1.57
CA ALA A 48 24.48 -7.15 -1.54
C ALA A 48 23.44 -7.15 -2.67
N HIS A 49 23.85 -7.47 -3.90
CA HIS A 49 22.91 -7.55 -5.03
C HIS A 49 21.93 -8.70 -4.87
N ILE A 50 22.39 -9.89 -4.48
CA ILE A 50 21.53 -11.05 -4.22
C ILE A 50 20.49 -10.68 -3.15
N SER A 51 20.93 -10.08 -2.04
CA SER A 51 20.01 -9.63 -0.99
C SER A 51 18.97 -8.64 -1.52
N GLY A 52 19.38 -7.64 -2.31
CA GLY A 52 18.45 -6.65 -2.85
C GLY A 52 17.46 -7.24 -3.86
N MET A 53 17.94 -8.11 -4.75
CA MET A 53 17.13 -8.81 -5.75
C MET A 53 16.11 -9.73 -5.10
N ASP A 54 16.55 -10.60 -4.18
CA ASP A 54 15.67 -11.56 -3.50
C ASP A 54 14.67 -10.87 -2.60
N THR A 55 15.05 -9.78 -1.92
CA THR A 55 14.11 -9.00 -1.08
C THR A 55 12.99 -8.39 -1.92
N PHE A 56 13.31 -7.81 -3.09
CA PHE A 56 12.28 -7.32 -4.01
C PHE A 56 11.44 -8.45 -4.62
N ALA A 57 12.06 -9.57 -4.98
CA ALA A 57 11.33 -10.73 -5.51
C ALA A 57 10.35 -11.32 -4.48
N ARG A 58 10.77 -11.42 -3.20
CA ARG A 58 9.90 -11.82 -2.09
C ARG A 58 8.74 -10.83 -1.92
N GLY A 59 9.06 -9.53 -1.90
CA GLY A 59 8.06 -8.47 -1.80
C GLY A 59 7.06 -8.50 -2.96
N LEU A 60 7.52 -8.74 -4.19
CA LEU A 60 6.68 -8.86 -5.38
C LEU A 60 5.71 -10.04 -5.27
N THR A 61 6.20 -11.20 -4.84
CA THR A 61 5.39 -12.40 -4.68
C THR A 61 4.30 -12.20 -3.62
N ALA A 62 4.66 -11.62 -2.47
CA ALA A 62 3.69 -11.31 -1.41
C ALA A 62 2.66 -10.26 -1.87
N ALA A 63 3.11 -9.19 -2.52
CA ALA A 63 2.21 -8.14 -3.04
C ALA A 63 1.22 -8.69 -4.08
N HIS A 64 1.68 -9.59 -4.96
CA HIS A 64 0.83 -10.26 -5.92
C HIS A 64 -0.26 -11.09 -5.23
N GLN A 65 0.10 -11.92 -4.25
CA GLN A 65 -0.86 -12.71 -3.48
C GLN A 65 -1.87 -11.84 -2.70
N ILE A 66 -1.42 -10.75 -2.07
CA ILE A 66 -2.30 -9.80 -1.37
C ILE A 66 -3.35 -9.21 -2.33
N ILE A 67 -2.95 -8.92 -3.57
CA ILE A 67 -3.85 -8.40 -4.61
C ILE A 67 -4.82 -9.48 -5.09
N GLU A 68 -4.34 -10.70 -5.35
CA GLU A 68 -5.20 -11.82 -5.77
C GLU A 68 -6.26 -12.16 -4.71
N ASP A 69 -5.87 -12.22 -3.44
CA ASP A 69 -6.80 -12.47 -2.34
C ASP A 69 -7.73 -11.27 -2.07
N GLY A 70 -7.35 -10.08 -2.55
CA GLY A 70 -8.11 -8.84 -2.42
C GLY A 70 -8.29 -8.38 -0.96
N VAL A 71 -7.54 -8.91 0.00
CA VAL A 71 -7.78 -8.70 1.44
C VAL A 71 -7.80 -7.22 1.85
N LEU A 72 -6.94 -6.41 1.24
CA LEU A 72 -6.89 -4.96 1.47
C LEU A 72 -7.99 -4.22 0.69
N ASP A 73 -8.25 -4.64 -0.54
CA ASP A 73 -9.22 -3.97 -1.42
C ASP A 73 -10.65 -4.14 -0.91
N HIS A 74 -11.02 -5.33 -0.44
CA HIS A 74 -12.30 -5.56 0.23
C HIS A 74 -12.47 -4.71 1.50
N PHE A 75 -11.38 -4.48 2.25
CA PHE A 75 -11.45 -3.60 3.42
C PHE A 75 -11.65 -2.14 3.02
N ILE A 76 -10.93 -1.66 2.01
CA ILE A 76 -11.05 -0.30 1.47
C ILE A 76 -12.46 -0.08 0.93
N GLU A 77 -12.99 -1.00 0.12
CA GLU A 77 -14.35 -0.93 -0.43
C GLU A 77 -15.39 -0.77 0.68
N LYS A 78 -15.36 -1.66 1.70
CA LYS A 78 -16.26 -1.59 2.85
C LYS A 78 -16.11 -0.28 3.65
N ARG A 79 -14.88 0.22 3.78
CA ARG A 79 -14.60 1.47 4.50
C ARG A 79 -15.22 2.68 3.80
N TYR A 80 -15.17 2.71 2.47
CA TYR A 80 -15.66 3.82 1.65
C TYR A 80 -17.06 3.61 1.05
N ALA A 81 -17.75 2.51 1.39
CA ALA A 81 -19.07 2.17 0.86
C ALA A 81 -20.13 3.30 0.97
N SER A 82 -20.07 4.12 2.02
CA SER A 82 -21.01 5.26 2.21
C SER A 82 -20.94 6.31 1.11
N TYR A 83 -19.85 6.35 0.35
CA TYR A 83 -19.67 7.25 -0.79
C TYR A 83 -20.26 6.68 -2.10
N GLY A 84 -20.62 5.41 -2.13
CA GLY A 84 -21.31 4.77 -3.25
C GLY A 84 -22.83 4.98 -3.26
N GLU A 85 -23.40 5.47 -2.16
CA GLU A 85 -24.84 5.59 -1.95
C GLU A 85 -25.24 6.89 -1.24
N GLY A 86 -26.55 7.16 -1.21
CA GLY A 86 -27.15 8.26 -0.44
C GLY A 86 -26.44 9.62 -0.60
N ILE A 87 -26.21 10.29 0.54
CA ILE A 87 -25.56 11.60 0.59
C ILE A 87 -24.11 11.56 0.08
N GLY A 88 -23.37 10.48 0.33
CA GLY A 88 -21.97 10.37 -0.07
C GLY A 88 -21.81 10.35 -1.59
N LYS A 89 -22.72 9.66 -2.29
CA LYS A 89 -22.77 9.68 -3.75
C LYS A 89 -23.13 11.07 -4.28
N GLN A 90 -24.04 11.78 -3.62
CA GLN A 90 -24.42 13.15 -4.01
C GLN A 90 -23.23 14.11 -3.84
N ILE A 91 -22.46 13.98 -2.76
CA ILE A 91 -21.22 14.73 -2.53
C ILE A 91 -20.20 14.49 -3.66
N ILE A 92 -19.86 13.23 -3.96
CA ILE A 92 -18.85 12.92 -4.99
C ILE A 92 -19.30 13.34 -6.40
N SER A 93 -20.61 13.34 -6.66
CA SER A 93 -21.16 13.81 -7.93
C SER A 93 -21.33 15.33 -8.02
N GLY A 94 -20.90 16.10 -7.02
CA GLY A 94 -20.97 17.56 -7.02
C GLY A 94 -22.40 18.12 -6.96
N ARG A 95 -23.35 17.33 -6.43
CA ARG A 95 -24.78 17.70 -6.36
C ARG A 95 -25.20 18.33 -5.03
N GLU A 96 -24.28 18.43 -4.09
CA GLU A 96 -24.52 19.03 -2.77
C GLU A 96 -23.81 20.37 -2.62
N SER A 97 -24.39 21.26 -1.83
CA SER A 97 -23.78 22.52 -1.39
C SER A 97 -23.55 22.49 0.12
N PHE A 98 -22.86 23.49 0.66
CA PHE A 98 -22.70 23.60 2.12
C PHE A 98 -24.07 23.73 2.82
N ASP A 99 -25.00 24.51 2.26
CA ASP A 99 -26.35 24.67 2.82
C ASP A 99 -27.14 23.36 2.86
N SER A 100 -27.01 22.49 1.84
CA SER A 100 -27.71 21.20 1.83
C SER A 100 -27.09 20.21 2.81
N LEU A 101 -25.76 20.20 2.93
CA LEU A 101 -25.03 19.36 3.88
C LEU A 101 -25.28 19.76 5.33
N GLU A 102 -25.36 21.07 5.62
CA GLU A 102 -25.73 21.57 6.95
C GLU A 102 -27.12 21.06 7.36
N LYS A 103 -28.12 21.21 6.49
CA LYS A 103 -29.49 20.71 6.74
C LYS A 103 -29.52 19.18 6.91
N TRP A 104 -28.66 18.47 6.18
CA TRP A 104 -28.56 17.02 6.29
C TRP A 104 -27.97 16.60 7.64
N ILE A 105 -26.84 17.20 8.07
CA ILE A 105 -26.17 16.81 9.32
C ILE A 105 -27.01 17.17 10.56
N LEU A 106 -27.70 18.31 10.54
CA LEU A 106 -28.62 18.72 11.62
C LEU A 106 -29.76 17.71 11.82
N LYS A 107 -30.21 17.03 10.75
CA LYS A 107 -31.23 15.97 10.84
C LYS A 107 -30.64 14.60 11.18
N LYS A 108 -29.43 14.31 10.70
CA LYS A 108 -28.78 13.00 10.86
C LYS A 108 -28.23 12.81 12.28
N GLY A 109 -27.77 13.88 12.91
CA GLY A 109 -27.07 13.85 14.19
C GLY A 109 -25.61 13.40 14.05
N GLU A 110 -25.00 13.06 15.18
CA GLU A 110 -23.57 12.72 15.23
C GLU A 110 -23.22 11.44 14.47
N PRO A 111 -22.10 11.42 13.71
CA PRO A 111 -21.67 10.24 12.99
C PRO A 111 -21.11 9.18 13.93
N ALA A 112 -21.33 7.91 13.58
CA ALA A 112 -20.70 6.80 14.28
C ALA A 112 -19.24 6.65 13.83
N PHE A 113 -18.32 6.55 14.78
CA PHE A 113 -16.92 6.23 14.50
C PHE A 113 -16.78 4.79 13.98
N LYS A 114 -15.97 4.61 12.94
CA LYS A 114 -15.59 3.30 12.40
C LYS A 114 -14.09 3.10 12.57
N SER A 115 -13.70 2.01 13.25
CA SER A 115 -12.30 1.66 13.45
C SER A 115 -11.55 1.52 12.12
N GLY A 116 -10.32 2.01 12.06
CA GLY A 116 -9.42 1.84 10.92
C GLY A 116 -8.76 0.46 10.83
N ARG A 117 -8.81 -0.33 11.92
CA ARG A 117 -8.22 -1.68 12.01
C ARG A 117 -6.76 -1.74 11.56
N GLN A 118 -5.97 -0.71 11.86
CA GLN A 118 -4.61 -0.59 11.33
C GLN A 118 -3.71 -1.76 11.71
N GLU A 119 -3.67 -2.13 12.99
CA GLU A 119 -2.83 -3.21 13.50
C GLU A 119 -3.25 -4.57 12.94
N MET A 120 -4.55 -4.78 12.74
CA MET A 120 -5.08 -5.98 12.07
C MET A 120 -4.61 -6.05 10.61
N LEU A 121 -4.64 -4.93 9.88
CA LEU A 121 -4.18 -4.88 8.49
C LEU A 121 -2.67 -5.04 8.37
N GLU A 122 -1.90 -4.46 9.30
CA GLU A 122 -0.45 -4.65 9.38
C GLU A 122 -0.11 -6.13 9.63
N ASN A 123 -0.83 -6.80 10.52
CA ASN A 123 -0.67 -8.23 10.76
C ASN A 123 -1.03 -9.08 9.55
N ILE A 124 -2.09 -8.72 8.81
CA ILE A 124 -2.44 -9.38 7.55
C ILE A 124 -1.29 -9.24 6.55
N VAL A 125 -0.76 -8.03 6.34
CA VAL A 125 0.37 -7.84 5.41
C VAL A 125 1.58 -8.66 5.84
N ASN A 126 1.90 -8.69 7.14
CA ASN A 126 3.01 -9.46 7.67
C ASN A 126 2.84 -10.98 7.48
N SER A 127 1.61 -11.51 7.41
CA SER A 127 1.40 -12.96 7.20
C SER A 127 1.69 -13.44 5.77
N TYR A 128 1.82 -12.54 4.80
CA TYR A 128 2.22 -12.89 3.41
C TYR A 128 3.74 -12.88 3.20
N ILE A 129 4.49 -12.40 4.18
CA ILE A 129 5.94 -12.20 4.12
C ILE A 129 6.67 -13.40 4.69
#